data_AF-A0A7J2YGI9-F1
#
_entry.id   AF-A0A7J2YGI9-F1
#
_cell.length_a   1.000
_cell.length_b   1.000
_cell.length_c   1.000
_cell.angle_alpha   90.00
_cell.angle_beta   90.00
_cell.angle_gamma   90.00
#
_symmetry.space_group_name_H-M   'P 1'
#
loop_
_entity.id
_entity.type
_entity.pdbx_description
1 polymer ?
#
loop_
_entity_poly.entity_id
_entity_poly.type
_entity_poly.pdbx_seq_one_letter_code
_entity_poly.pdbx_strand_id
1 'polypeptide(L)' 'MRIISFDEKSGELVLKVEDEDDLWLLHNIIEKDDEVYAKTTREINLGNESVKI' A
#
# COMPACT_ATOMS: atom_id res chain seq x y z
N MET A 1 8.98 -9.32 -7.15
CA MET A 1 8.77 -7.91 -6.73
C MET A 1 9.38 -7.04 -7.77
N ARG A 2 8.65 -6.05 -8.27
CA ARG A 2 9.18 -5.10 -9.25
C ARG A 2 9.21 -3.69 -8.70
N ILE A 3 10.42 -3.14 -8.53
CA ILE A 3 10.61 -1.74 -8.16
C ILE A 3 10.33 -0.85 -9.39
N ILE A 4 9.47 0.14 -9.21
CA ILE A 4 9.08 1.12 -10.24
C ILE A 4 9.94 2.38 -10.10
N SER A 5 10.08 2.88 -8.88
CA SER A 5 10.92 4.03 -8.56
C SER A 5 11.32 4.01 -7.10
N PHE A 6 12.47 4.61 -6.79
CA PHE A 6 12.93 4.85 -5.44
C PHE A 6 13.53 6.26 -5.37
N ASP A 7 13.03 7.07 -4.44
CA ASP A 7 13.57 8.40 -4.16
C ASP A 7 14.30 8.37 -2.82
N GLU A 8 15.63 8.36 -2.88
CA GLU A 8 16.50 8.34 -1.69
C GLU A 8 16.34 9.58 -0.79
N LYS A 9 15.86 10.71 -1.34
CA LYS A 9 15.74 11.95 -0.56
C LYS A 9 14.48 11.96 0.30
N SER A 10 13.37 11.46 -0.23
CA SER A 10 12.11 11.34 0.49
C SER A 10 11.99 10.00 1.24
N GLY A 11 12.78 9.00 0.84
CA GLY A 11 12.65 7.63 1.35
C GLY A 11 11.48 6.87 0.72
N GLU A 12 10.90 7.36 -0.37
CA GLU A 12 9.72 6.77 -0.98
C GLU A 12 10.09 5.64 -1.96
N LEU A 13 9.47 4.47 -1.76
CA LEU A 13 9.60 3.30 -2.63
C LEU A 13 8.26 3.00 -3.30
N VAL A 14 8.24 3.03 -4.64
CA VAL A 14 7.09 2.60 -5.43
C VAL A 14 7.41 1.26 -6.07
N LEU A 15 6.60 0.25 -5.80
CA LEU A 15 6.79 -1.12 -6.28
C LEU A 15 5.48 -1.77 -6.71
N LYS A 16 5.58 -2.87 -7.45
CA LYS A 16 4.50 -3.76 -7.80
C LYS A 16 4.80 -5.15 -7.25
N VAL A 17 3.83 -5.70 -6.51
CA VAL A 17 3.80 -7.09 -6.05
C VAL A 17 3.49 -8.00 -7.24
N GLU A 18 4.27 -9.06 -7.43
CA GLU A 18 4.14 -10.01 -8.55
C GLU A 18 3.76 -11.43 -8.07
N ASP A 19 4.20 -11.83 -6.87
CA ASP A 19 3.95 -13.15 -6.29
C ASP A 19 3.74 -13.12 -4.75
N GLU A 20 3.60 -14.31 -4.15
CA GLU A 20 3.41 -14.47 -2.70
C GLU A 20 4.69 -14.22 -1.89
N ASP A 21 5.86 -14.54 -2.45
CA ASP A 21 7.15 -14.32 -1.80
C ASP A 21 7.40 -12.81 -1.59
N ASP A 22 6.94 -11.98 -2.52
CA ASP A 22 6.95 -10.53 -2.38
C ASP A 22 6.12 -10.04 -1.21
N LEU A 23 4.93 -10.62 -1.00
CA LEU A 23 4.07 -10.28 0.13
C LEU A 23 4.72 -10.69 1.45
N TRP A 24 5.36 -11.87 1.47
CA TRP A 24 6.13 -12.31 2.61
C TRP A 24 7.28 -11.34 2.91
N LEU A 25 8.00 -10.87 1.89
CA LEU A 25 9.05 -9.88 2.07
C LEU A 25 8.50 -8.55 2.61
N LEU A 26 7.43 -8.02 2.03
CA LEU A 26 6.77 -6.78 2.50
C LEU A 26 6.34 -6.89 3.97
N HIS A 27 5.81 -8.03 4.38
CA HIS A 27 5.41 -8.29 5.77
C HIS A 27 6.60 -8.21 6.75
N ASN A 28 7.80 -8.59 6.32
CA ASN A 28 8.99 -8.56 7.17
C ASN A 28 9.69 -7.20 7.21
N ILE A 29 9.49 -6.33 6.21
CA ILE A 29 10.19 -5.03 6.13
C ILE A 29 9.34 -3.83 6.56
N ILE A 30 8.01 -3.92 6.45
CA ILE A 30 7.12 -2.83 6.87
C ILE A 30 7.09 -2.80 8.40
N GLU A 31 7.54 -1.70 8.97
CA GLU A 31 7.56 -1.50 10.41
C GLU A 31 6.40 -0.62 10.88
N LYS A 32 6.24 -0.58 12.19
CA LYS A 32 5.29 0.35 12.81
C LYS A 32 5.72 1.78 12.45
N ASP A 33 4.73 2.62 12.17
CA ASP A 33 4.89 4.04 11.80
C ASP A 33 5.30 4.28 10.33
N ASP A 34 5.44 3.23 9.50
CA ASP A 34 5.55 3.39 8.04
C ASP A 34 4.21 3.83 7.40
N GLU A 35 4.29 4.75 6.44
CA GLU A 35 3.15 5.21 5.65
C GLU A 35 3.06 4.45 4.32
N VAL A 36 1.95 3.72 4.11
CA VAL A 36 1.73 2.92 2.91
C VAL A 36 0.53 3.45 2.13
N TYR A 37 0.72 3.64 0.82
CA TYR A 37 -0.31 4.08 -0.10
C TYR A 37 -0.63 2.99 -1.13
N ALA A 38 -1.91 2.65 -1.25
CA ALA A 38 -2.41 1.73 -2.26
C ALA A 38 -3.81 2.15 -2.70
N LYS A 39 -4.20 1.74 -3.90
CA LYS A 39 -5.60 1.89 -4.34
C LYS A 39 -6.45 0.86 -3.61
N THR A 40 -7.14 1.30 -2.57
CA THR A 40 -8.07 0.49 -1.79
C THR A 40 -9.52 0.91 -2.04
N THR A 41 -10.46 0.06 -1.68
CA THR A 41 -11.87 0.43 -1.59
C THR A 41 -12.30 0.53 -0.14
N ARG A 42 -13.25 1.41 0.15
CA ARG A 42 -13.87 1.48 1.49
C ARG A 42 -15.33 1.87 1.39
N GLU A 43 -16.10 1.47 2.40
CA GLU A 43 -17.48 1.93 2.55
C GLU A 43 -17.50 3.25 3.31
N ILE A 44 -18.27 4.21 2.79
CA ILE A 44 -18.50 5.51 3.42
C ILE A 44 -19.97 5.61 3.77
N ASN A 45 -20.25 5.79 5.05
CA ASN A 45 -21.59 6.02 5.56
C ASN A 45 -21.94 7.50 5.45
N LEU A 46 -22.94 7.83 4.63
CA LEU A 46 -23.46 9.19 4.41
C LEU A 46 -24.82 9.35 5.10
N GLY A 47 -24.93 8.93 6.36
CA GLY A 47 -26.18 8.94 7.12
C GLY A 47 -27.04 7.72 6.80
N ASN A 48 -28.14 7.91 6.05
CA ASN A 48 -29.10 6.84 5.73
C ASN A 48 -28.70 6.00 4.50
N GLU A 49 -27.63 6.38 3.81
CA GLU A 49 -27.12 5.70 2.61
C GLU A 49 -25.65 5.35 2.81
N SER A 50 -25.22 4.21 2.27
CA SER A 50 -23.82 3.82 2.21
C SER A 50 -23.33 3.72 0.77
N VAL A 51 -22.14 4.25 0.50
CA VAL A 51 -21.51 4.28 -0.82
C VAL A 51 -20.16 3.57 -0.74
N LYS A 52 -19.89 2.67 -1.68
CA LYS A 52 -18.57 2.07 -1.87
C LYS A 52 -17.77 2.89 -2.87
N ILE A 53 -16.58 3.36 -2.49
CA ILE A 53 -15.63 4.06 -3.36
C ILE A 53 -14.30 3.31 -3.47
#